data_AF-A0A7S1TW69-F1
#
_entry.id   AF-A0A7S1TW69-F1
#
_cell.length_a   1.000
_cell.length_b   1.000
_cell.length_c   1.000
_cell.angle_alpha   90.00
_cell.angle_beta   90.00
_cell.angle_gamma   90.00
#
_symmetry.space_group_name_H-M   'P 1'
#
loop_
_entity.id
_entity.type
_entity.pdbx_description
1 polymer ?
#
loop_
_entity_poly.entity_id
_entity_poly.type
_entity_poly.pdbx_seq_one_letter_code
_entity_poly.pdbx_strand_id
1 'polypeptide(L)'
;YDGMTAYERAGEEKPADLAYRTGLSRKPYHLRRAMRLPPDRHGVEVMLDPLYNKGTAYPEGERDRLGLRGLLPPTSLNHRTQIEKIMKRVRSKASDMDKNLFLRDLHDRNETLFHRVLLENIKELAPVIYTPTVGRVCQTFGSEFTRPRGMYFSSKDKNHMQAMIHNWPGKDVSVVVVTDGSRILGLGDLGANGMGIPIGKLALYVAA
;
A
#
# COMPACT_ATOMS: atom_id res chain seq x y z
N TYR A 1 22.46 -8.92 -3.64
CA TYR A 1 22.25 -8.77 -2.19
C TYR A 1 21.65 -10.05 -1.68
N ASP A 2 22.39 -10.78 -0.86
CA ASP A 2 21.98 -12.06 -0.31
C ASP A 2 20.84 -11.79 0.69
N GLY A 3 19.63 -12.25 0.37
CA GLY A 3 18.36 -11.82 0.98
C GLY A 3 18.13 -12.32 2.41
N MET A 4 19.19 -12.67 3.15
CA MET A 4 19.08 -13.25 4.48
C MET A 4 18.79 -12.19 5.56
N THR A 5 17.68 -12.41 6.26
CA THR A 5 17.25 -11.68 7.46
C THR A 5 18.25 -11.88 8.61
N ALA A 6 18.21 -11.00 9.62
CA ALA A 6 19.10 -11.09 10.79
C ALA A 6 18.95 -12.42 11.55
N TYR A 7 17.72 -12.95 11.64
CA TYR A 7 17.41 -14.26 12.24
C TYR A 7 18.00 -15.43 11.45
N GLU A 8 17.92 -15.38 10.11
CA GLU A 8 18.50 -16.41 9.23
C GLU A 8 20.03 -16.45 9.33
N ARG A 9 20.69 -15.31 9.57
CA ARG A 9 22.13 -15.25 9.83
C ARG A 9 22.52 -15.75 11.22
N ALA A 10 21.63 -15.62 12.20
CA ALA A 10 21.85 -16.08 13.57
C ALA A 10 21.47 -17.57 13.78
N GLY A 11 20.84 -18.21 12.79
CA GLY A 11 20.29 -19.56 12.95
C GLY A 11 19.09 -19.63 13.90
N GLU A 12 18.46 -18.48 14.19
CA GLU A 12 17.35 -18.35 15.12
C GLU A 12 16.01 -18.35 14.40
N GLU A 13 14.99 -18.95 15.04
CA GLU A 13 13.62 -18.93 14.53
C GLU A 13 13.04 -17.52 14.68
N LYS A 14 12.36 -17.00 13.63
CA LYS A 14 11.74 -15.68 13.70
C LYS A 14 10.66 -15.70 14.79
N PRO A 15 10.53 -14.65 15.63
CA PRO A 15 9.52 -14.59 16.69
C PRO A 15 8.09 -14.83 16.20
N ALA A 16 7.79 -14.41 14.96
CA ALA A 16 6.51 -14.63 14.32
C ALA A 16 6.24 -16.12 13.98
N ASP A 17 7.29 -16.89 13.67
CA ASP A 17 7.21 -18.33 13.40
C ASP A 17 7.01 -19.12 14.70
N LEU A 18 7.73 -18.75 15.75
CA LEU A 18 7.53 -19.31 17.10
C LEU A 18 6.12 -19.01 17.61
N ALA A 19 5.63 -17.78 17.46
CA ALA A 19 4.28 -17.39 17.86
C ALA A 19 3.19 -18.16 17.08
N TYR A 20 3.43 -18.45 15.81
CA TYR A 20 2.50 -19.28 15.03
C TYR A 20 2.53 -20.75 15.45
N ARG A 21 3.72 -21.32 15.62
CA ARG A 21 3.90 -22.71 16.05
C ARG A 21 3.30 -22.98 17.43
N THR A 22 3.33 -21.99 18.32
CA THR A 22 2.75 -22.05 19.67
C THR A 22 1.26 -21.69 19.73
N GLY A 23 0.63 -21.37 18.59
CA GLY A 23 -0.78 -21.01 18.53
C GLY A 23 -1.12 -19.60 19.07
N LEU A 24 -0.10 -18.82 19.45
CA LEU A 24 -0.25 -17.44 19.92
C LEU A 24 -0.54 -16.44 18.80
N SER A 25 -0.26 -16.81 17.54
CA SER A 25 -0.50 -15.97 16.37
C SER A 25 -1.01 -16.78 15.18
N ARG A 26 -1.66 -16.08 14.24
CA ARG A 26 -2.00 -16.65 12.93
C ARG A 26 -0.74 -16.88 12.09
N LYS A 27 -0.89 -17.62 10.99
CA LYS A 27 0.20 -17.90 10.05
C LYS A 27 0.89 -16.59 9.63
N PRO A 28 2.20 -16.44 9.88
CA PRO A 28 2.90 -15.20 9.65
C PRO A 28 3.03 -14.95 8.15
N TYR A 29 3.12 -13.68 7.78
CA TYR A 29 2.95 -13.25 6.39
C TYR A 29 3.91 -13.93 5.41
N HIS A 30 5.16 -14.19 5.81
CA HIS A 30 6.16 -14.87 4.99
C HIS A 30 5.92 -16.37 4.83
N LEU A 31 5.06 -16.97 5.65
CA LEU A 31 4.60 -18.35 5.50
C LEU A 31 3.24 -18.44 4.77
N ARG A 32 2.60 -17.31 4.46
CA ARG A 32 1.33 -17.30 3.70
C ARG A 32 1.60 -17.63 2.23
N ARG A 33 0.62 -18.26 1.58
CA ARG A 33 0.68 -18.46 0.12
C ARG A 33 0.67 -17.10 -0.56
N ALA A 34 1.44 -16.96 -1.63
CA ALA A 34 1.38 -15.80 -2.50
C ALA A 34 -0.07 -15.56 -2.95
N MET A 35 -0.48 -14.30 -3.01
CA MET A 35 -1.78 -13.92 -3.56
C MET A 35 -1.89 -14.45 -4.99
N ARG A 36 -3.01 -15.12 -5.28
CA ARG A 36 -3.31 -15.65 -6.61
C ARG A 36 -4.37 -14.76 -7.23
N LEU A 37 -4.13 -14.35 -8.48
CA LEU A 37 -5.16 -13.70 -9.27
C LEU A 37 -6.36 -14.66 -9.40
N PRO A 38 -7.59 -14.20 -9.08
CA PRO A 38 -8.79 -14.97 -9.34
C PRO A 38 -8.87 -15.39 -10.82
N PRO A 39 -9.25 -16.65 -11.13
CA PRO A 39 -9.18 -17.19 -12.49
C PRO A 39 -10.13 -16.49 -13.47
N ASP A 40 -11.15 -15.80 -12.96
CA ASP A 40 -12.14 -15.02 -13.70
C ASP A 40 -11.63 -13.64 -14.14
N ARG A 41 -10.53 -13.14 -13.56
CA ARG A 41 -10.03 -11.79 -13.87
C ARG A 41 -9.05 -11.79 -15.04
N HIS A 42 -9.33 -10.93 -16.02
CA HIS A 42 -8.54 -10.79 -17.24
C HIS A 42 -8.64 -9.37 -17.82
N GLY A 43 -7.77 -9.07 -18.78
CA GLY A 43 -7.76 -7.82 -19.53
C GLY A 43 -7.67 -6.58 -18.63
N VAL A 44 -8.56 -5.63 -18.88
CA VAL A 44 -8.59 -4.33 -18.18
C VAL A 44 -8.82 -4.48 -16.68
N GLU A 45 -9.59 -5.49 -16.23
CA GLU A 45 -9.88 -5.69 -14.81
C GLU A 45 -8.62 -5.94 -13.98
N VAL A 46 -7.66 -6.69 -14.54
CA VAL A 46 -6.36 -6.94 -13.89
C VAL A 46 -5.54 -5.66 -13.79
N MET A 47 -5.60 -4.79 -14.81
CA MET A 47 -4.87 -3.53 -14.81
C MET A 47 -5.47 -2.49 -13.86
N LEU A 48 -6.76 -2.59 -13.57
CA LEU A 48 -7.45 -1.69 -12.65
C LEU A 48 -7.33 -2.10 -11.18
N ASP A 49 -6.96 -3.34 -10.90
CA ASP A 49 -6.72 -3.81 -9.53
C ASP A 49 -5.26 -3.54 -9.09
N PRO A 50 -5.02 -2.66 -8.10
CA PRO A 50 -3.66 -2.29 -7.68
C PRO A 50 -2.86 -3.44 -7.09
N LEU A 51 -3.51 -4.48 -6.57
CA LEU A 51 -2.84 -5.64 -5.99
C LEU A 51 -2.23 -6.55 -7.07
N TYR A 52 -2.84 -6.59 -8.25
CA TYR A 52 -2.41 -7.46 -9.35
C TYR A 52 -1.72 -6.73 -10.49
N ASN A 53 -1.97 -5.42 -10.64
CA ASN A 53 -1.41 -4.63 -11.72
C ASN A 53 0.12 -4.55 -11.63
N LYS A 54 0.81 -5.00 -12.69
CA LYS A 54 2.28 -4.88 -12.84
C LYS A 54 2.69 -3.76 -13.80
N GLY A 55 1.73 -3.06 -14.39
CA GLY A 55 1.95 -2.09 -15.46
C GLY A 55 2.74 -2.71 -16.60
N THR A 56 3.85 -2.09 -16.99
CA THR A 56 4.70 -2.61 -18.08
C THR A 56 5.56 -3.82 -17.71
N ALA A 57 5.52 -4.32 -16.47
CA ALA A 57 6.37 -5.44 -16.03
C ALA A 57 5.79 -6.83 -16.30
N TYR A 58 4.60 -6.94 -16.92
CA TYR A 58 4.10 -8.24 -17.36
C TYR A 58 5.04 -8.86 -18.42
N PRO A 59 5.54 -10.09 -18.20
CA PRO A 59 6.21 -10.89 -19.24
C PRO A 59 5.25 -11.20 -20.40
N GLU A 60 5.78 -11.44 -21.60
CA GLU A 60 4.96 -11.67 -22.81
C GLU A 60 3.93 -12.79 -22.61
N GLY A 61 4.37 -13.97 -22.16
CA GLY A 61 3.45 -15.08 -21.91
C GLY A 61 2.40 -14.81 -20.83
N GLU A 62 2.67 -13.90 -19.89
CA GLU A 62 1.64 -13.47 -18.93
C GLU A 62 0.64 -12.51 -19.59
N ARG A 63 1.09 -11.65 -20.50
CA ARG A 63 0.19 -10.77 -21.26
C ARG A 63 -0.75 -11.56 -22.16
N ASP A 64 -0.27 -12.62 -22.80
CA ASP A 64 -1.12 -13.47 -23.64
C ASP A 64 -2.18 -14.18 -22.79
N ARG A 65 -1.77 -14.82 -21.69
CA ARG A 65 -2.70 -15.55 -20.79
C ARG A 65 -3.73 -14.64 -20.13
N LEU A 66 -3.37 -13.40 -19.82
CA LEU A 66 -4.25 -12.44 -19.16
C LEU A 66 -4.99 -11.52 -20.15
N GLY A 67 -4.82 -11.69 -21.47
CA GLY A 67 -5.50 -10.83 -22.46
C GLY A 67 -5.05 -9.36 -22.43
N LEU A 68 -3.76 -9.11 -22.15
CA LEU A 68 -3.17 -7.76 -22.05
C LEU A 68 -2.43 -7.31 -23.31
N ARG A 69 -2.23 -8.21 -24.29
CA ARG A 69 -1.58 -7.88 -25.56
C ARG A 69 -2.43 -6.85 -26.31
N GLY A 70 -1.80 -5.76 -26.78
CA GLY A 70 -2.49 -4.61 -27.37
C GLY A 70 -2.96 -3.55 -26.37
N LEU A 71 -3.04 -3.87 -25.07
CA LEU A 71 -3.40 -2.91 -24.01
C LEU A 71 -2.19 -2.24 -23.35
N LEU A 72 -1.00 -2.82 -23.52
CA LEU A 72 0.26 -2.32 -22.99
C LEU A 72 1.28 -2.12 -24.11
N PRO A 73 2.18 -1.13 -23.99
CA PRO A 73 3.31 -0.98 -24.91
C PRO A 73 4.13 -2.28 -25.02
N PRO A 74 4.69 -2.62 -26.19
CA PRO A 74 5.35 -3.91 -26.42
C PRO A 74 6.55 -4.14 -25.49
N THR A 75 7.23 -3.07 -25.07
CA THR A 75 8.34 -3.15 -24.12
C THR A 75 7.88 -3.67 -22.76
N SER A 76 8.54 -4.72 -22.27
CA SER A 76 8.43 -5.17 -20.88
C SER A 76 9.56 -4.58 -20.06
N LEU A 77 9.22 -3.87 -18.97
CA LEU A 77 10.21 -3.29 -18.07
C LEU A 77 10.40 -4.20 -16.87
N ASN A 78 11.64 -4.51 -16.52
CA ASN A 78 11.91 -5.14 -15.23
C ASN A 78 11.60 -4.18 -14.07
N HIS A 79 11.45 -4.74 -12.88
CA HIS A 79 11.05 -3.98 -11.70
C HIS A 79 12.03 -2.86 -11.33
N ARG A 80 13.35 -3.11 -11.44
CA ARG A 80 14.39 -2.09 -11.17
C ARG A 80 14.23 -0.87 -12.07
N THR A 81 14.02 -1.10 -13.38
CA THR A 81 13.79 -0.01 -14.33
C THR A 81 12.50 0.76 -14.03
N GLN A 82 11.45 0.08 -13.55
CA GLN A 82 10.24 0.77 -13.10
C GLN A 82 10.52 1.68 -11.88
N ILE A 83 11.26 1.19 -10.88
CA ILE A 83 11.63 1.96 -9.68
C ILE A 83 12.44 3.20 -10.07
N GLU A 84 13.48 3.04 -10.91
CA GLU A 84 14.31 4.16 -11.40
C GLU A 84 13.45 5.24 -12.09
N LYS A 85 12.50 4.84 -12.94
CA LYS A 85 11.58 5.77 -13.62
C LYS A 85 10.64 6.47 -12.65
N ILE A 86 10.11 5.75 -11.66
CA ILE A 86 9.25 6.33 -10.63
C ILE A 86 10.04 7.33 -9.79
N MET A 87 11.22 6.96 -9.29
CA MET A 87 12.05 7.86 -8.46
C MET A 87 12.49 9.10 -9.22
N LYS A 88 12.81 8.99 -10.52
CA LYS A 88 13.07 10.18 -11.36
C LYS A 88 11.88 11.13 -11.37
N ARG A 89 10.65 10.61 -11.48
CA ARG A 89 9.42 11.43 -11.47
C ARG A 89 9.09 11.99 -10.08
N VAL A 90 9.37 11.25 -9.01
CA VAL A 90 9.22 11.72 -7.63
C VAL A 90 10.17 12.88 -7.37
N ARG A 91 11.46 12.72 -7.69
CA ARG A 91 12.49 13.75 -7.48
C ARG A 91 12.29 14.99 -8.35
N SER A 92 11.55 14.89 -9.46
CA SER A 92 11.21 16.05 -10.29
C SER A 92 9.98 16.84 -9.82
N LYS A 93 9.31 16.43 -8.73
CA LYS A 93 8.17 17.17 -8.18
C LYS A 93 8.63 18.40 -7.40
N ALA A 94 7.86 19.48 -7.51
CA ALA A 94 8.22 20.79 -6.95
C ALA A 94 8.17 20.82 -5.42
N SER A 95 7.24 20.07 -4.81
CA SER A 95 7.07 20.03 -3.36
C SER A 95 6.87 18.62 -2.83
N ASP A 96 7.07 18.42 -1.53
CA ASP A 96 6.77 17.13 -0.89
C ASP A 96 5.27 16.79 -0.92
N MET A 97 4.39 17.79 -0.97
CA MET A 97 2.96 17.59 -1.22
C MET A 97 2.72 16.96 -2.59
N ASP A 98 3.37 17.48 -3.64
CA ASP A 98 3.26 16.93 -4.99
C ASP A 98 3.86 15.53 -5.10
N LYS A 99 4.95 15.27 -4.36
CA LYS A 99 5.53 13.92 -4.23
C LYS A 99 4.54 12.98 -3.55
N ASN A 100 3.90 13.40 -2.46
CA ASN A 100 2.91 12.61 -1.75
C ASN A 100 1.72 12.27 -2.65
N LEU A 101 1.17 13.25 -3.36
CA LEU A 101 0.07 13.03 -4.30
C LEU A 101 0.44 12.05 -5.41
N PHE A 102 1.65 12.19 -5.96
CA PHE A 102 2.16 11.26 -6.99
C PHE A 102 2.35 9.83 -6.45
N LEU A 103 2.87 9.69 -5.22
CA LEU A 103 3.03 8.39 -4.58
C LEU A 103 1.68 7.75 -4.21
N ARG A 104 0.69 8.56 -3.84
CA ARG A 104 -0.69 8.11 -3.60
C ARG A 104 -1.31 7.55 -4.88
N ASP A 105 -1.18 8.27 -5.99
CA ASP A 105 -1.63 7.78 -7.30
C ASP A 105 -0.88 6.50 -7.73
N LEU A 106 0.42 6.37 -7.41
CA LEU A 106 1.14 5.12 -7.64
C LEU A 106 0.56 3.97 -6.79
N HIS A 107 0.32 4.22 -5.50
CA HIS A 107 -0.29 3.25 -4.60
C HIS A 107 -1.64 2.77 -5.15
N ASP A 108 -2.47 3.70 -5.64
CA ASP A 108 -3.78 3.49 -6.26
C ASP A 108 -3.77 2.77 -7.60
N ARG A 109 -2.61 2.60 -8.22
CA ARG A 109 -2.50 1.91 -9.51
C ARG A 109 -1.69 0.62 -9.41
N ASN A 110 -0.70 0.56 -8.54
CA ASN A 110 0.21 -0.58 -8.41
C ASN A 110 0.81 -0.60 -6.99
N GLU A 111 0.17 -1.37 -6.12
CA GLU A 111 0.50 -1.45 -4.70
C GLU A 111 1.88 -2.12 -4.48
N THR A 112 2.20 -3.13 -5.29
CA THR A 112 3.51 -3.82 -5.24
C THR A 112 4.65 -2.86 -5.57
N LEU A 113 4.52 -2.09 -6.66
CA LEU A 113 5.54 -1.12 -7.07
C LEU A 113 5.65 0.05 -6.09
N PHE A 114 4.53 0.53 -5.55
CA PHE A 114 4.53 1.54 -4.49
C PHE A 114 5.36 1.09 -3.29
N HIS A 115 5.05 -0.09 -2.73
CA HIS A 115 5.76 -0.60 -1.56
C HIS A 115 7.23 -0.90 -1.86
N ARG A 116 7.57 -1.39 -3.05
CA ARG A 116 8.97 -1.57 -3.43
C ARG A 116 9.73 -0.24 -3.49
N VAL A 117 9.17 0.76 -4.17
CA VAL A 117 9.78 2.09 -4.28
C VAL A 117 10.01 2.68 -2.89
N LEU A 118 9.02 2.54 -2.00
CA LEU A 118 9.12 2.96 -0.61
C LEU A 118 10.22 2.22 0.14
N LEU A 119 10.25 0.89 0.09
CA LEU A 119 11.25 0.06 0.76
C LEU A 119 12.68 0.40 0.34
N GLU A 120 12.93 0.55 -0.97
CA GLU A 120 14.28 0.83 -1.48
C GLU A 120 14.74 2.26 -1.23
N ASN A 121 13.82 3.19 -0.91
CA ASN A 121 14.11 4.61 -0.74
C ASN A 121 13.53 5.18 0.56
N ILE A 122 13.39 4.34 1.60
CA ILE A 122 12.62 4.66 2.82
C ILE A 122 13.13 5.93 3.51
N LYS A 123 14.45 6.15 3.54
CA LYS A 123 15.06 7.35 4.14
C LYS A 123 14.60 8.65 3.46
N GLU A 124 14.40 8.61 2.14
CA GLU A 124 13.97 9.77 1.33
C GLU A 124 12.44 9.92 1.38
N LEU A 125 11.70 8.82 1.35
CA LEU A 125 10.24 8.82 1.14
C LEU A 125 9.41 8.77 2.43
N ALA A 126 9.95 8.26 3.54
CA ALA A 126 9.25 8.29 4.83
C ALA A 126 8.75 9.70 5.24
N PRO A 127 9.55 10.79 5.14
CA PRO A 127 9.06 12.12 5.48
C PRO A 127 8.05 12.71 4.49
N VAL A 128 7.97 12.15 3.28
CA VAL A 128 6.96 12.51 2.27
C VAL A 128 5.63 11.80 2.55
N ILE A 129 5.66 10.53 2.98
CA ILE A 129 4.46 9.72 3.24
C ILE A 129 3.86 10.03 4.61
N TYR A 130 4.71 10.28 5.61
CA TYR A 130 4.30 10.52 6.98
C TYR A 130 4.76 11.91 7.44
N THR A 131 5.37 12.04 8.61
CA THR A 131 5.72 13.35 9.17
C THR A 131 6.97 13.94 8.49
N PRO A 132 6.96 15.24 8.13
CA PRO A 132 5.94 16.25 8.44
C PRO A 132 4.81 16.38 7.40
N THR A 133 4.98 15.85 6.18
CA THR A 133 4.11 16.11 5.02
C THR A 133 2.65 15.68 5.23
N VAL A 134 2.43 14.55 5.92
CA VAL A 134 1.09 14.00 6.19
C VAL A 134 0.19 14.97 6.95
N GLY A 135 0.76 15.86 7.77
CA GLY A 135 -0.02 16.89 8.45
C GLY A 135 -0.71 17.83 7.46
N ARG A 136 0.04 18.31 6.45
CA ARG A 136 -0.51 19.15 5.37
C ARG A 136 -1.49 18.37 4.49
N VAL A 137 -1.19 17.10 4.20
CA VAL A 137 -2.13 16.20 3.50
C VAL A 137 -3.46 16.10 4.25
N CYS A 138 -3.44 16.00 5.58
CA CYS A 138 -4.66 15.96 6.39
C CYS A 138 -5.41 17.30 6.40
N GLN A 139 -4.76 18.44 6.16
CA GLN A 139 -5.47 19.72 6.09
C GLN A 139 -6.33 19.84 4.83
N THR A 140 -5.89 19.22 3.72
CA THR A 140 -6.57 19.27 2.40
C THR A 140 -7.15 17.92 1.97
N PHE A 141 -7.25 16.94 2.86
CA PHE A 141 -7.57 15.56 2.49
C PHE A 141 -8.93 15.43 1.78
N GLY A 142 -9.95 16.15 2.29
CA GLY A 142 -11.30 16.11 1.74
C GLY A 142 -11.40 16.71 0.33
N SER A 143 -10.68 17.80 0.05
CA SER A 143 -10.66 18.41 -1.29
C SER A 143 -9.85 17.59 -2.29
N GLU A 144 -8.84 16.87 -1.81
CA GLU A 144 -7.96 16.00 -2.61
C GLU A 144 -8.40 14.52 -2.58
N PHE A 145 -9.68 14.26 -2.28
CA PHE A 145 -10.19 12.90 -2.22
C PHE A 145 -10.35 12.31 -3.62
N THR A 146 -9.63 11.20 -3.89
CA THR A 146 -9.63 10.52 -5.20
C THR A 146 -10.16 9.09 -5.10
N ARG A 147 -9.51 8.24 -4.30
CA ARG A 147 -9.90 6.85 -4.09
C ARG A 147 -9.99 6.51 -2.59
N PRO A 148 -10.96 5.68 -2.18
CA PRO A 148 -11.05 5.22 -0.80
C PRO A 148 -9.90 4.25 -0.47
N ARG A 149 -9.21 4.50 0.65
CA ARG A 149 -8.14 3.63 1.20
C ARG A 149 -8.34 3.30 2.68
N GLY A 150 -9.59 3.24 3.10
CA GLY A 150 -9.97 2.99 4.48
C GLY A 150 -11.47 3.00 4.62
N MET A 151 -11.94 2.83 5.86
CA MET A 151 -13.35 2.88 6.20
C MET A 151 -13.62 4.07 7.10
N TYR A 152 -14.79 4.69 6.91
CA TYR A 152 -15.26 5.80 7.74
C TYR A 152 -16.44 5.32 8.56
N PHE A 153 -16.42 5.64 9.85
CA PHE A 153 -17.51 5.38 10.79
C PHE A 153 -17.84 6.68 11.49
N SER A 154 -19.13 7.01 11.55
CA SER A 154 -19.65 8.18 12.23
C SER A 154 -20.52 7.79 13.42
N SER A 155 -20.85 8.75 14.27
CA SER A 155 -21.81 8.54 15.37
C SER A 155 -23.20 8.12 14.87
N LYS A 156 -23.56 8.44 13.61
CA LYS A 156 -24.81 8.01 12.98
C LYS A 156 -24.85 6.51 12.68
N ASP A 157 -23.69 5.86 12.65
CA ASP A 157 -23.55 4.45 12.29
C ASP A 157 -23.59 3.50 13.49
N LYS A 158 -23.88 4.01 14.72
CA LYS A 158 -23.78 3.27 16.00
C LYS A 158 -24.38 1.85 15.97
N ASN A 159 -25.49 1.64 15.27
CA ASN A 159 -26.18 0.35 15.18
C ASN A 159 -25.90 -0.41 13.87
N HIS A 160 -25.07 0.15 12.98
CA HIS A 160 -24.79 -0.37 11.64
C HIS A 160 -23.29 -0.70 11.41
N MET A 161 -22.39 -0.31 12.33
CA MET A 161 -20.95 -0.49 12.14
C MET A 161 -20.55 -1.94 11.84
N GLN A 162 -21.17 -2.92 12.50
CA GLN A 162 -20.88 -4.34 12.27
C GLN A 162 -21.18 -4.75 10.82
N ALA A 163 -22.33 -4.33 10.29
CA ALA A 163 -22.69 -4.60 8.90
C ALA A 163 -21.73 -3.89 7.93
N MET A 164 -21.33 -2.66 8.24
CA MET A 164 -20.41 -1.89 7.41
C MET A 164 -19.04 -2.56 7.26
N ILE A 165 -18.52 -3.22 8.30
CA ILE A 165 -17.23 -3.94 8.26
C ILE A 165 -17.21 -4.98 7.13
N HIS A 166 -18.34 -5.62 6.82
CA HIS A 166 -18.43 -6.59 5.73
C HIS A 166 -18.28 -5.98 4.33
N ASN A 167 -18.31 -4.66 4.19
CA ASN A 167 -18.00 -3.97 2.93
C ASN A 167 -16.49 -3.94 2.63
N TRP A 168 -15.62 -4.22 3.59
CA TRP A 168 -14.18 -4.28 3.35
C TRP A 168 -13.83 -5.49 2.48
N PRO A 169 -13.12 -5.32 1.36
CA PRO A 169 -12.85 -6.42 0.43
C PRO A 169 -11.85 -7.45 0.99
N GLY A 170 -11.03 -7.07 1.97
CA GLY A 170 -10.02 -7.95 2.57
C GLY A 170 -10.63 -8.89 3.61
N LYS A 171 -10.51 -10.21 3.40
CA LYS A 171 -11.07 -11.23 4.31
C LYS A 171 -10.24 -11.49 5.56
N ASP A 172 -8.96 -11.13 5.57
CA ASP A 172 -8.02 -11.45 6.64
C ASP A 172 -7.27 -10.20 7.11
N VAL A 173 -7.99 -9.32 7.81
CA VAL A 173 -7.42 -8.11 8.40
C VAL A 173 -6.68 -8.48 9.69
N SER A 174 -5.38 -8.23 9.73
CA SER A 174 -4.54 -8.51 10.91
C SER A 174 -4.17 -7.24 11.70
N VAL A 175 -4.20 -6.07 11.06
CA VAL A 175 -3.82 -4.78 11.65
C VAL A 175 -4.84 -3.73 11.25
N VAL A 176 -5.29 -2.94 12.23
CA VAL A 176 -6.15 -1.77 12.03
C VAL A 176 -5.47 -0.57 12.68
N VAL A 177 -5.42 0.54 11.97
CA VAL A 177 -5.00 1.84 12.51
C VAL A 177 -6.21 2.75 12.46
N VAL A 178 -6.62 3.28 13.61
CA VAL A 178 -7.81 4.12 13.73
C VAL A 178 -7.43 5.50 14.27
N THR A 179 -8.17 6.52 13.84
CA THR A 179 -8.12 7.87 14.38
C THR A 179 -9.52 8.46 14.32
N ASP A 180 -9.86 9.27 15.32
CA ASP A 180 -11.05 10.12 15.35
C ASP A 180 -10.79 11.51 14.72
N GLY A 181 -9.53 11.81 14.37
CA GLY A 181 -9.12 13.08 13.79
C GLY A 181 -8.97 14.24 14.78
N SER A 182 -9.25 14.03 16.07
CA SER A 182 -9.36 15.11 17.07
C SER A 182 -8.02 15.78 17.41
N ARG A 183 -6.91 15.07 17.17
CA ARG A 183 -5.54 15.57 17.39
C ARG A 183 -4.57 15.05 16.34
N ILE A 184 -4.56 15.71 15.18
CA ILE A 184 -3.60 15.42 14.12
C ILE A 184 -2.28 16.14 14.41
N LEU A 185 -1.34 15.41 15.03
CA LEU A 185 -0.01 15.93 15.36
C LEU A 185 -0.12 17.25 16.17
N GLY A 186 0.52 18.32 15.72
CA GLY A 186 0.40 19.67 16.28
C GLY A 186 -0.64 20.57 15.59
N LEU A 187 -1.47 20.01 14.69
CA LEU A 187 -2.41 20.78 13.86
C LEU A 187 -3.81 20.89 14.46
N GLY A 188 -4.08 20.19 15.56
CA GLY A 188 -5.39 20.18 16.21
C GLY A 188 -6.38 19.21 15.57
N ASP A 189 -7.66 19.57 15.63
CA ASP A 189 -8.77 18.74 15.14
C ASP A 189 -8.96 18.94 13.63
N LEU A 190 -8.83 17.85 12.87
CA LEU A 190 -9.10 17.81 11.42
C LEU A 190 -10.25 16.83 11.07
N GLY A 191 -10.91 16.24 12.07
CA GLY A 191 -12.01 15.30 11.91
C GLY A 191 -11.74 14.21 10.85
N ALA A 192 -12.69 14.03 9.93
CA ALA A 192 -12.60 13.03 8.86
C ALA A 192 -11.40 13.20 7.92
N ASN A 193 -10.83 14.41 7.82
CA ASN A 193 -9.63 14.64 7.02
C ASN A 193 -8.37 14.02 7.66
N GLY A 194 -8.45 13.59 8.91
CA GLY A 194 -7.40 12.84 9.61
C GLY A 194 -7.07 11.47 9.01
N MET A 195 -7.84 10.98 8.02
CA MET A 195 -7.62 9.69 7.34
C MET A 195 -6.22 9.53 6.71
N GLY A 196 -5.52 10.64 6.42
CA GLY A 196 -4.13 10.59 5.97
C GLY A 196 -3.19 9.90 6.98
N ILE A 197 -3.46 10.00 8.28
CA ILE A 197 -2.65 9.39 9.34
C ILE A 197 -2.67 7.86 9.31
N PRO A 198 -3.83 7.17 9.38
CA PRO A 198 -3.87 5.71 9.33
C PRO A 198 -3.34 5.16 8.00
N ILE A 199 -3.61 5.82 6.87
CA ILE A 199 -3.07 5.43 5.56
C ILE A 199 -1.53 5.49 5.57
N GLY A 200 -0.95 6.60 6.04
CA GLY A 200 0.50 6.77 6.13
C GLY A 200 1.15 5.77 7.10
N LYS A 201 0.55 5.55 8.27
CA LYS A 201 1.04 4.56 9.25
C LYS A 201 1.04 3.14 8.69
N LEU A 202 -0.03 2.73 8.02
CA LEU A 202 -0.09 1.39 7.40
C LEU A 202 0.92 1.26 6.25
N ALA A 203 1.10 2.30 5.44
CA ALA A 203 2.11 2.29 4.38
C ALA A 203 3.53 2.09 4.93
N LEU A 204 3.85 2.74 6.05
CA LEU A 204 5.13 2.55 6.75
C LEU A 204 5.22 1.20 7.46
N TYR A 205 4.13 0.69 8.03
CA TYR A 205 4.10 -0.62 8.69
C TYR A 205 4.43 -1.75 7.70
N VAL A 206 3.98 -1.65 6.45
CA VAL A 206 4.32 -2.62 5.40
C VAL A 206 5.77 -2.49 4.94
N ALA A 207 6.37 -1.30 5.08
CA ALA A 207 7.73 -1.01 4.61
C ALA A 207 8.82 -1.11 5.70
N ALA A 208 8.45 -1.34 6.96
CA ALA A 208 9.37 -1.48 8.10
C ALA A 208 9.60 -2.95 8.44
#